data_AF-A0A8J2PRS4-F1
#
_entry.id   AF-A0A8J2PRS4-F1
#
_cell.length_a   1.000
_cell.length_b   1.000
_cell.length_c   1.000
_cell.angle_alpha   90.00
_cell.angle_beta   90.00
_cell.angle_gamma   90.00
#
_symmetry.space_group_name_H-M   'P 1'
#
loop_
_entity.id
_entity.type
_entity.pdbx_description
1 polymer ?
#
loop_
_entity_poly.entity_id
_entity_poly.type
_entity_poly.pdbx_seq_one_letter_code
_entity_poly.pdbx_strand_id
1 'polypeptide(L)'
;MDFQNMSRTEIAISQLKYAVPDLLEDWKEYKIDLYLLRWLKAQNMDVKKAEKMMRESLNWRKENKCEQWLEQSFHPGISSLINLHKGRCKNGAPIACIDAGTADLRNFIDKFGKGESYKFVMQNMIVDEITTMKWNEDRFLGSSSDRITESSFQGNVLVIDLKNVSYRLISSMKAIQLIKKVLTDYLNYIPELGSELILVNCNGIILPIINMFNSLMEGRHTSVTIYGTNEKKWKEVLLQRADPDQLPESFGGTVKMAPYR
;
A
#
# COMPACT_ATOMS: atom_id res chain seq x y z
N MET A 1 -8.84 33.97 6.72
CA MET A 1 -7.53 33.35 6.40
C MET A 1 -6.91 34.17 5.29
N ASP A 2 -5.65 34.57 5.45
CA ASP A 2 -4.95 35.45 4.51
C ASP A 2 -4.30 34.60 3.40
N PHE A 3 -4.97 34.47 2.25
CA PHE A 3 -4.60 33.54 1.18
C PHE A 3 -3.32 33.92 0.42
N GLN A 4 -2.76 35.11 0.65
CA GLN A 4 -1.63 35.63 -0.12
C GLN A 4 -0.30 34.90 0.12
N ASN A 5 -0.17 34.12 1.20
CA ASN A 5 1.09 33.43 1.58
C ASN A 5 0.95 31.90 1.68
N MET A 6 -0.15 31.34 1.17
CA MET A 6 -0.42 29.90 1.20
C MET A 6 0.04 29.24 -0.10
N SER A 7 0.74 28.12 0.03
CA SER A 7 1.06 27.24 -1.10
C SER A 7 -0.21 26.62 -1.71
N ARG A 8 -0.10 26.12 -2.93
CA ARG A 8 -1.18 25.36 -3.60
C ARG A 8 -1.71 24.22 -2.71
N THR A 9 -0.81 23.55 -1.99
CA THR A 9 -1.14 22.45 -1.08
C THR A 9 -1.98 22.92 0.10
N GLU A 10 -1.55 23.99 0.78
CA GLU A 10 -2.28 24.56 1.93
C GLU A 10 -3.68 25.06 1.51
N ILE A 11 -3.79 25.67 0.33
CA ILE A 11 -5.07 26.12 -0.24
C ILE A 11 -5.99 24.91 -0.47
N ALA A 12 -5.49 23.85 -1.12
CA ALA A 12 -6.28 22.67 -1.43
C ALA A 12 -6.73 21.92 -0.15
N ILE A 13 -5.85 21.81 0.85
CA ILE A 13 -6.20 21.25 2.16
C ILE A 13 -7.31 22.07 2.83
N SER A 14 -7.19 23.40 2.82
CA SER A 14 -8.20 24.27 3.44
C SER A 14 -9.56 24.18 2.76
N GLN A 15 -9.56 24.10 1.43
CA GLN A 15 -10.78 23.89 0.64
C GLN A 15 -11.40 22.52 0.92
N LEU A 16 -10.59 21.46 1.02
CA LEU A 16 -11.08 20.12 1.33
C LEU A 16 -11.62 20.03 2.77
N LYS A 17 -10.96 20.65 3.74
CA LYS A 17 -11.48 20.79 5.12
C LYS A 17 -12.88 21.40 5.13
N TYR A 18 -13.08 22.47 4.35
CA TYR A 18 -14.39 23.13 4.24
C TYR A 18 -15.46 22.25 3.56
N ALA A 19 -15.06 21.37 2.65
CA ALA A 19 -15.98 20.47 1.94
C ALA A 19 -16.41 19.25 2.77
N VAL A 20 -15.62 18.88 3.79
CA VAL A 20 -15.87 17.67 4.59
C VAL A 20 -15.90 17.91 6.11
N PRO A 21 -16.59 18.96 6.60
CA PRO A 21 -16.59 19.29 8.03
C PRO A 21 -17.13 18.14 8.89
N ASP A 22 -18.03 17.32 8.32
CA ASP A 22 -18.61 16.12 8.93
C ASP A 22 -17.58 15.02 9.27
N LEU A 23 -16.38 15.08 8.67
CA LEU A 23 -15.34 14.06 8.84
C LEU A 23 -14.19 14.51 9.76
N LEU A 24 -14.26 15.73 10.31
CA LEU A 24 -13.15 16.36 11.03
C LEU A 24 -13.32 16.39 12.54
N GLU A 25 -14.38 15.80 13.08
CA GLU A 25 -14.65 15.78 14.52
C GLU A 25 -13.53 15.04 15.28
N ASP A 26 -13.11 15.61 16.41
CA ASP A 26 -12.19 15.03 17.41
C ASP A 26 -10.73 14.74 16.99
N TRP A 27 -10.27 15.21 15.81
CA TRP A 27 -8.89 15.00 15.36
C TRP A 27 -8.01 16.24 15.56
N LYS A 28 -6.72 16.03 15.90
CA LYS A 28 -5.72 17.11 15.90
C LYS A 28 -5.52 17.62 14.47
N GLU A 29 -5.37 18.94 14.30
CA GLU A 29 -5.33 19.58 12.98
C GLU A 29 -4.28 18.98 12.02
N TYR A 30 -3.05 18.74 12.49
CA TYR A 30 -2.01 18.14 11.65
C TYR A 30 -2.34 16.71 11.19
N LYS A 31 -3.10 15.95 11.98
CA LYS A 31 -3.54 14.59 11.60
C LYS A 31 -4.58 14.67 10.48
N ILE A 32 -5.51 15.62 10.60
CA ILE A 32 -6.48 15.93 9.55
C ILE A 32 -5.73 16.29 8.27
N ASP A 33 -4.75 17.18 8.34
CA ASP A 33 -4.06 17.66 7.14
C ASP A 33 -3.25 16.58 6.44
N LEU A 34 -2.51 15.75 7.17
CA LEU A 34 -1.81 14.60 6.58
C LEU A 34 -2.79 13.60 5.97
N TYR A 35 -3.92 13.36 6.65
CA TYR A 35 -4.97 12.48 6.15
C TYR A 35 -5.65 13.03 4.90
N LEU A 36 -5.92 14.34 4.81
CA LEU A 36 -6.51 14.97 3.64
C LEU A 36 -5.50 15.06 2.48
N LEU A 37 -4.23 15.31 2.79
CA LEU A 37 -3.16 15.47 1.80
C LEU A 37 -3.01 14.23 0.90
N ARG A 38 -3.12 13.01 1.44
CA ARG A 38 -3.03 11.80 0.61
C ARG A 38 -4.14 11.71 -0.45
N TRP A 39 -5.38 12.12 -0.13
CA TRP A 39 -6.49 12.11 -1.09
C TRP A 39 -6.28 13.18 -2.16
N LEU A 40 -5.78 14.35 -1.75
CA LEU A 40 -5.43 15.43 -2.66
C LEU A 40 -4.30 15.02 -3.59
N LYS A 41 -3.23 14.40 -3.07
CA LYS A 41 -2.12 13.85 -3.89
C LYS A 41 -2.64 12.87 -4.91
N ALA A 42 -3.47 11.90 -4.50
CA ALA A 42 -4.09 10.92 -5.41
C ALA A 42 -4.84 11.52 -6.59
N GLN A 43 -5.33 12.76 -6.43
CA GLN A 43 -6.17 13.46 -7.38
C GLN A 43 -5.51 14.74 -7.92
N ASN A 44 -4.18 14.85 -7.88
CA ASN A 44 -3.43 16.00 -8.40
C ASN A 44 -3.87 17.36 -7.82
N MET A 45 -4.18 17.37 -6.52
CA MET A 45 -4.73 18.51 -5.76
C MET A 45 -6.12 18.98 -6.23
N ASP A 46 -6.86 18.14 -6.97
CA ASP A 46 -8.27 18.40 -7.32
C ASP A 46 -9.18 18.10 -6.12
N VAL A 47 -9.63 19.17 -5.46
CA VAL A 47 -10.43 19.08 -4.22
C VAL A 47 -11.72 18.30 -4.41
N LYS A 48 -12.44 18.51 -5.53
CA LYS A 48 -13.74 17.84 -5.76
C LYS A 48 -13.55 16.34 -5.98
N LYS A 49 -12.52 15.96 -6.75
CA LYS A 49 -12.20 14.54 -6.96
C LYS A 49 -11.69 13.88 -5.68
N ALA A 50 -10.85 14.57 -4.92
CA ALA A 50 -10.34 14.08 -3.65
C ALA A 50 -11.46 13.84 -2.63
N GLU A 51 -12.39 14.79 -2.49
CA GLU A 51 -13.59 14.62 -1.66
C GLU A 51 -14.38 13.40 -2.09
N LYS A 52 -14.73 13.30 -3.38
CA LYS A 52 -15.51 12.18 -3.92
C LYS A 52 -14.84 10.84 -3.60
N MET A 53 -13.55 10.71 -3.92
CA MET A 53 -12.79 9.48 -3.69
C MET A 53 -12.71 9.11 -2.19
N MET A 54 -12.51 10.09 -1.33
CA MET A 54 -12.48 9.87 0.12
C MET A 54 -13.83 9.39 0.64
N ARG A 55 -14.94 10.03 0.23
CA ARG A 55 -16.30 9.61 0.61
C ARG A 55 -16.63 8.21 0.09
N GLU A 56 -16.22 7.87 -1.13
CA GLU A 56 -16.34 6.52 -1.70
C GLU A 56 -15.57 5.48 -0.87
N SER A 57 -14.34 5.79 -0.44
CA SER A 57 -13.57 4.93 0.47
C SER A 57 -14.27 4.70 1.80
N LEU A 58 -14.79 5.77 2.43
CA LEU A 58 -15.49 5.66 3.70
C LEU A 58 -16.77 4.82 3.59
N ASN A 59 -17.52 4.99 2.50
CA ASN A 59 -18.69 4.16 2.21
C ASN A 59 -18.31 2.70 2.02
N TRP A 60 -17.27 2.41 1.22
CA TRP A 60 -16.77 1.05 1.04
C TRP A 60 -16.37 0.41 2.38
N ARG A 61 -15.66 1.15 3.25
CA ARG A 61 -15.27 0.64 4.59
C ARG A 61 -16.46 0.31 5.45
N LYS A 62 -17.50 1.16 5.43
CA LYS A 62 -18.74 0.97 6.17
C LYS A 62 -19.50 -0.27 5.66
N GLU A 63 -19.68 -0.39 4.36
CA GLU A 63 -20.37 -1.52 3.73
C GLU A 63 -19.67 -2.85 4.01
N ASN A 64 -18.34 -2.83 3.99
CA ASN A 64 -17.51 -4.01 4.23
C ASN A 64 -17.26 -4.29 5.72
N LYS A 65 -17.67 -3.39 6.62
CA LYS A 65 -17.44 -3.47 8.07
C LYS A 65 -15.94 -3.63 8.40
N CYS A 66 -15.09 -2.84 7.77
CA CYS A 66 -13.63 -2.96 7.90
C CYS A 66 -13.12 -2.83 9.34
N GLU A 67 -13.81 -2.07 10.20
CA GLU A 67 -13.46 -1.97 11.62
C GLU A 67 -13.48 -3.35 12.31
N GLN A 68 -14.52 -4.14 12.03
CA GLN A 68 -14.65 -5.49 12.57
C GLN A 68 -13.59 -6.44 12.01
N TRP A 69 -13.04 -6.15 10.83
CA TRP A 69 -11.93 -6.94 10.29
C TRP A 69 -10.71 -6.76 11.18
N LEU A 70 -10.38 -5.51 11.55
CA LEU A 70 -9.21 -5.20 12.39
C LEU A 70 -9.27 -5.80 13.80
N GLU A 71 -10.47 -6.01 14.34
CA GLU A 71 -10.69 -6.65 15.63
C GLU A 71 -10.58 -8.19 15.58
N GLN A 72 -10.72 -8.78 14.39
CA GLN A 72 -10.78 -10.22 14.21
C GLN A 72 -9.41 -10.80 13.87
N SER A 73 -8.98 -11.81 14.63
CA SER A 73 -7.87 -12.67 14.22
C SER A 73 -8.33 -13.62 13.12
N PHE A 74 -7.51 -13.75 12.08
CA PHE A 74 -7.77 -14.76 11.04
C PHE A 74 -7.49 -16.17 11.54
N HIS A 75 -8.12 -17.14 10.89
CA HIS A 75 -7.75 -18.54 11.03
C HIS A 75 -6.24 -18.71 10.73
N PRO A 76 -5.45 -19.48 11.49
CA PRO A 76 -4.00 -19.59 11.28
C PRO A 76 -3.60 -20.05 9.86
N GLY A 77 -4.40 -20.94 9.27
CA GLY A 77 -4.21 -21.37 7.88
C GLY A 77 -4.49 -20.30 6.82
N ILE A 78 -5.08 -19.16 7.22
CA ILE A 78 -5.23 -17.98 6.38
C ILE A 78 -3.94 -17.14 6.42
N SER A 79 -3.38 -16.94 7.61
CA SER A 79 -2.14 -16.16 7.79
C SER A 79 -0.92 -16.79 7.08
N SER A 80 -0.95 -18.11 6.82
CA SER A 80 0.08 -18.79 6.02
C SER A 80 -0.01 -18.60 4.50
N LEU A 81 -0.93 -17.77 3.99
CA LEU A 81 -1.10 -17.56 2.55
C LEU A 81 0.14 -16.94 1.91
N ILE A 82 0.73 -15.96 2.57
CA ILE A 82 1.91 -15.27 2.10
C ILE A 82 2.96 -15.22 3.21
N ASN A 83 4.21 -15.40 2.81
CA ASN A 83 5.31 -14.91 3.63
C ASN A 83 5.42 -13.41 3.39
N LEU A 84 5.34 -12.63 4.47
CA LEU A 84 5.41 -11.18 4.47
C LEU A 84 6.34 -10.74 5.59
N HIS A 85 7.25 -9.83 5.27
CA HIS A 85 8.07 -9.12 6.25
C HIS A 85 7.78 -7.62 6.20
N LYS A 86 7.72 -6.99 7.37
CA LYS A 86 7.58 -5.53 7.51
C LYS A 86 8.85 -4.97 8.15
N GLY A 87 9.48 -4.02 7.48
CA GLY A 87 10.69 -3.33 7.93
C GLY A 87 10.60 -1.84 7.70
N ARG A 88 11.75 -1.16 7.76
CA ARG A 88 11.88 0.27 7.47
C ARG A 88 12.97 0.56 6.45
N CYS A 89 12.68 1.50 5.55
CA CYS A 89 13.69 2.16 4.73
C CYS A 89 14.60 3.04 5.62
N LYS A 90 15.77 3.41 5.11
CA LYS A 90 16.74 4.28 5.78
C LYS A 90 16.19 5.67 6.12
N ASN A 91 15.22 6.16 5.34
CA ASN A 91 14.49 7.39 5.63
C ASN A 91 13.33 7.21 6.63
N GLY A 92 13.19 6.01 7.21
CA GLY A 92 12.16 5.62 8.16
C GLY A 92 10.84 5.10 7.54
N ALA A 93 10.62 5.30 6.24
CA ALA A 93 9.39 4.91 5.56
C ALA A 93 9.14 3.39 5.69
N PRO A 94 7.89 2.92 5.85
CA PRO A 94 7.61 1.50 5.89
C PRO A 94 8.01 0.81 4.58
N ILE A 95 8.62 -0.37 4.69
CA ILE A 95 8.86 -1.28 3.57
C ILE A 95 8.27 -2.65 3.88
N ALA A 96 7.57 -3.22 2.91
CA ALA A 96 6.95 -4.54 3.00
C ALA A 96 7.55 -5.45 1.93
N CYS A 97 8.02 -6.64 2.31
CA CYS A 97 8.58 -7.65 1.40
C CYS A 97 7.69 -8.88 1.36
N ILE A 98 7.13 -9.18 0.19
CA ILE A 98 6.24 -10.31 -0.06
C ILE A 98 6.97 -11.35 -0.92
N ASP A 99 7.00 -12.60 -0.47
CA ASP A 99 7.38 -13.73 -1.31
C ASP A 99 6.11 -14.30 -1.96
N ALA A 100 5.85 -13.89 -3.21
CA ALA A 100 4.66 -14.32 -3.93
C ALA A 100 4.76 -15.78 -4.42
N GLY A 101 5.96 -16.36 -4.50
CA GLY A 101 6.17 -17.76 -4.90
C GLY A 101 5.56 -18.74 -3.91
N THR A 102 5.46 -18.35 -2.64
CA THR A 102 4.83 -19.15 -1.58
C THR A 102 3.30 -19.13 -1.62
N ALA A 103 2.71 -18.19 -2.37
CA ALA A 103 1.28 -17.97 -2.38
C ALA A 103 0.54 -18.98 -3.29
N ASP A 104 -0.15 -19.94 -2.69
CA ASP A 104 -1.09 -20.80 -3.40
C ASP A 104 -2.51 -20.20 -3.36
N LEU A 105 -2.69 -19.07 -4.04
CA LEU A 105 -3.98 -18.36 -4.06
C LEU A 105 -5.12 -19.24 -4.60
N ARG A 106 -4.83 -20.20 -5.49
CA ARG A 106 -5.86 -21.10 -6.01
C ARG A 106 -6.39 -22.00 -4.90
N ASN A 107 -5.50 -22.75 -4.25
CA ASN A 107 -5.91 -23.65 -3.18
C ASN A 107 -6.48 -22.87 -1.99
N PHE A 108 -5.97 -21.67 -1.72
CA PHE A 108 -6.52 -20.78 -0.72
C PHE A 108 -7.98 -20.40 -1.01
N ILE A 109 -8.27 -19.95 -2.25
CA ILE A 109 -9.64 -19.61 -2.67
C ILE A 109 -10.54 -20.85 -2.63
N ASP A 110 -10.04 -22.02 -3.02
CA ASP A 110 -10.81 -23.26 -2.99
C ASP A 110 -11.12 -23.69 -1.54
N LYS A 111 -10.23 -23.42 -0.58
CA LYS A 111 -10.38 -23.77 0.84
C LYS A 111 -11.23 -22.78 1.63
N PHE A 112 -11.02 -21.49 1.46
CA PHE A 112 -11.63 -20.44 2.30
C PHE A 112 -12.69 -19.62 1.57
N GLY A 113 -12.77 -19.74 0.24
CA GLY A 113 -13.69 -18.96 -0.59
C GLY A 113 -13.12 -17.58 -0.96
N LYS A 114 -13.64 -17.03 -2.07
CA LYS A 114 -13.19 -15.74 -2.61
C LYS A 114 -13.38 -14.57 -1.63
N GLY A 115 -14.46 -14.59 -0.84
CA GLY A 115 -14.78 -13.52 0.12
C GLY A 115 -13.76 -13.41 1.23
N GLU A 116 -13.48 -14.50 1.94
CA GLU A 116 -12.45 -14.52 3.00
C GLU A 116 -11.05 -14.25 2.45
N SER A 117 -10.75 -14.73 1.24
CA SER A 117 -9.48 -14.42 0.57
C SER A 117 -9.31 -12.93 0.31
N TYR A 118 -10.35 -12.29 -0.20
CA TYR A 118 -10.36 -10.86 -0.44
C TYR A 118 -10.24 -10.07 0.87
N LYS A 119 -11.05 -10.43 1.88
CA LYS A 119 -11.02 -9.82 3.22
C LYS A 119 -9.62 -9.90 3.83
N PHE A 120 -8.96 -11.06 3.76
CA PHE A 120 -7.61 -11.24 4.28
C PHE A 120 -6.61 -10.29 3.65
N VAL A 121 -6.58 -10.21 2.32
CA VAL A 121 -5.60 -9.36 1.63
C VAL A 121 -5.92 -7.87 1.86
N MET A 122 -7.19 -7.47 1.80
CA MET A 122 -7.58 -6.08 2.04
C MET A 122 -7.33 -5.64 3.49
N GLN A 123 -7.58 -6.49 4.48
CA GLN A 123 -7.28 -6.17 5.87
C GLN A 123 -5.78 -5.89 6.07
N ASN A 124 -4.90 -6.70 5.47
CA ASN A 124 -3.46 -6.45 5.52
C ASN A 124 -3.09 -5.07 4.95
N MET A 125 -3.71 -4.68 3.83
CA MET A 125 -3.50 -3.36 3.23
C MET A 125 -4.01 -2.22 4.12
N ILE A 126 -5.12 -2.41 4.85
CA ILE A 126 -5.62 -1.44 5.83
C ILE A 126 -4.67 -1.33 7.03
N VAL A 127 -4.08 -2.44 7.49
CA VAL A 127 -3.07 -2.40 8.56
C VAL A 127 -1.82 -1.65 8.09
N ASP A 128 -1.40 -1.83 6.83
CA ASP A 128 -0.29 -1.09 6.24
C ASP A 128 -0.60 0.41 6.10
N GLU A 129 -1.85 0.75 5.79
CA GLU A 129 -2.35 2.12 5.76
C GLU A 129 -2.20 2.80 7.12
N ILE A 130 -2.72 2.17 8.17
CA ILE A 130 -2.63 2.68 9.55
C ILE A 130 -1.17 2.86 9.96
N THR A 131 -0.32 1.87 9.66
CA THR A 131 1.12 1.91 9.97
C THR A 131 1.82 3.07 9.26
N THR A 132 1.48 3.30 7.99
CA THR A 132 2.06 4.38 7.18
C THR A 132 1.57 5.75 7.61
N MET A 133 0.28 5.89 7.94
CA MET A 133 -0.27 7.13 8.49
C MET A 133 0.42 7.49 9.81
N LYS A 134 0.54 6.53 10.73
CA LYS A 134 1.22 6.74 12.01
C LYS A 134 2.68 7.16 11.83
N TRP A 135 3.41 6.52 10.90
CA TRP A 135 4.77 6.93 10.59
C TRP A 135 4.85 8.37 10.04
N ASN A 136 3.93 8.78 9.16
CA ASN A 136 3.91 10.15 8.66
C ASN A 136 3.61 11.16 9.77
N GLU A 137 2.72 10.83 10.70
CA GLU A 137 2.45 11.64 11.89
C GLU A 137 3.71 11.80 12.76
N ASP A 138 4.36 10.69 13.11
CA ASP A 138 5.57 10.71 13.94
C ASP A 138 6.71 11.48 13.25
N ARG A 139 6.88 11.29 11.93
CA ARG A 139 7.87 12.00 11.13
C ARG A 139 7.59 13.50 11.08
N PHE A 140 6.33 13.90 10.91
CA PHE A 140 5.95 15.31 10.87
C PHE A 140 6.17 15.97 12.23
N LEU A 141 5.77 15.33 13.33
CA LEU A 141 5.98 15.82 14.69
C LEU A 141 7.47 15.90 15.07
N GLY A 142 8.30 15.00 14.55
CA GLY A 142 9.75 15.04 14.72
C GLY A 142 10.44 16.06 13.81
N SER A 143 9.75 16.60 12.81
CA SER A 143 10.29 17.66 11.95
C SER A 143 10.17 19.01 12.64
N SER A 144 11.12 19.91 12.43
CA SER A 144 11.00 21.31 12.89
C SER A 144 10.01 22.14 12.05
N SER A 145 9.25 21.50 11.15
CA SER A 145 8.29 22.17 10.26
C SER A 145 6.92 22.23 10.91
N ASP A 146 6.35 23.43 10.96
CA ASP A 146 4.96 23.69 11.31
C ASP A 146 4.04 23.71 10.07
N ARG A 147 4.64 23.71 8.86
CA ARG A 147 3.92 23.80 7.59
C ARG A 147 3.81 22.46 6.88
N ILE A 148 2.62 22.19 6.33
CA ILE A 148 2.36 21.02 5.51
C ILE A 148 2.61 21.33 4.04
N THR A 149 3.40 20.47 3.43
CA THR A 149 3.76 20.52 2.01
C THR A 149 3.41 19.20 1.35
N GLU A 150 3.47 19.09 0.02
CA GLU A 150 3.23 17.82 -0.66
C GLU A 150 4.20 16.71 -0.21
N SER A 151 5.39 17.08 0.27
CA SER A 151 6.40 16.15 0.79
C SER A 151 6.08 15.64 2.20
N SER A 152 5.16 16.30 2.93
CA SER A 152 4.82 15.94 4.30
C SER A 152 4.21 14.54 4.40
N PHE A 153 3.49 14.09 3.36
CA PHE A 153 3.00 12.72 3.24
C PHE A 153 3.81 11.89 2.25
N GLN A 154 4.27 10.72 2.69
CA GLN A 154 4.96 9.71 1.88
C GLN A 154 4.35 8.32 2.10
N GLY A 155 4.17 7.58 1.01
CA GLY A 155 3.70 6.19 1.05
C GLY A 155 4.79 5.19 1.45
N ASN A 156 4.39 3.92 1.57
CA ASN A 156 5.26 2.78 1.77
C ASN A 156 5.97 2.33 0.48
N VAL A 157 6.95 1.45 0.66
CA VAL A 157 7.62 0.70 -0.41
C VAL A 157 7.15 -0.75 -0.33
N LEU A 158 6.62 -1.27 -1.43
CA LEU A 158 6.21 -2.67 -1.54
C LEU A 158 7.18 -3.41 -2.47
N VAL A 159 7.84 -4.44 -1.95
CA VAL A 159 8.71 -5.33 -2.71
C VAL A 159 8.03 -6.68 -2.86
N ILE A 160 7.84 -7.13 -4.09
CA ILE A 160 7.25 -8.44 -4.38
C ILE A 160 8.29 -9.29 -5.10
N ASP A 161 8.73 -10.36 -4.43
CA ASP A 161 9.54 -11.41 -5.05
C ASP A 161 8.64 -12.36 -5.82
N LEU A 162 8.88 -12.44 -7.13
CA LEU A 162 8.16 -13.27 -8.07
C LEU A 162 8.87 -14.59 -8.36
N LYS A 163 9.97 -14.89 -7.64
CA LYS A 163 10.65 -16.18 -7.70
C LYS A 163 9.67 -17.30 -7.37
N ASN A 164 9.71 -18.36 -8.16
CA ASN A 164 8.83 -19.52 -8.02
C ASN A 164 7.32 -19.26 -8.19
N VAL A 165 6.89 -18.07 -8.64
CA VAL A 165 5.50 -17.88 -9.08
C VAL A 165 5.20 -18.85 -10.21
N SER A 166 4.37 -19.84 -9.90
CA SER A 166 4.14 -20.99 -10.77
C SER A 166 3.19 -20.67 -11.92
N TYR A 167 3.32 -21.42 -13.02
CA TYR A 167 2.37 -21.38 -14.13
C TYR A 167 0.93 -21.64 -13.64
N ARG A 168 0.77 -22.47 -12.61
CA ARG A 168 -0.53 -22.80 -12.00
C ARG A 168 -1.21 -21.60 -11.35
N LEU A 169 -0.44 -20.67 -10.78
CA LEU A 169 -0.99 -19.44 -10.22
C LEU A 169 -1.47 -18.50 -11.34
N ILE A 170 -0.61 -18.27 -12.35
CA ILE A 170 -0.91 -17.36 -13.46
C ILE A 170 -1.97 -17.89 -14.44
N SER A 171 -2.22 -19.21 -14.47
CA SER A 171 -3.30 -19.82 -15.27
C SER A 171 -4.61 -19.95 -14.49
N SER A 172 -4.64 -19.58 -13.20
CA SER A 172 -5.85 -19.64 -12.38
C SER A 172 -6.70 -18.38 -12.58
N MET A 173 -7.79 -18.51 -13.34
CA MET A 173 -8.76 -17.41 -13.50
C MET A 173 -9.34 -16.92 -12.18
N LYS A 174 -9.52 -17.81 -11.19
CA LYS A 174 -9.97 -17.41 -9.83
C LYS A 174 -8.93 -16.50 -9.15
N ALA A 175 -7.64 -16.84 -9.25
CA ALA A 175 -6.56 -16.05 -8.66
C ALA A 175 -6.40 -14.71 -9.40
N ILE A 176 -6.41 -14.70 -10.73
CA ILE A 176 -6.36 -13.48 -11.54
C ILE A 176 -7.51 -12.53 -11.17
N GLN A 177 -8.74 -13.04 -11.06
CA GLN A 177 -9.90 -12.24 -10.67
C GLN A 177 -9.76 -11.66 -9.26
N LEU A 178 -9.23 -12.44 -8.31
CA LEU A 178 -8.98 -11.97 -6.95
C LEU A 178 -7.91 -10.86 -6.94
N ILE A 179 -6.77 -11.08 -7.60
CA ILE A 179 -5.68 -10.09 -7.71
C ILE A 179 -6.22 -8.81 -8.35
N LYS A 180 -6.97 -8.92 -9.46
CA LYS A 180 -7.59 -7.77 -10.12
C LYS A 180 -8.49 -7.00 -9.17
N LYS A 181 -9.39 -7.69 -8.47
CA LYS A 181 -10.32 -7.07 -7.53
C LYS A 181 -9.58 -6.37 -6.39
N VAL A 182 -8.63 -7.05 -5.75
CA VAL A 182 -7.81 -6.48 -4.67
C VAL A 182 -7.07 -5.24 -5.15
N LEU A 183 -6.37 -5.31 -6.29
CA LEU A 183 -5.60 -4.19 -6.81
C LEU A 183 -6.49 -3.00 -7.19
N THR A 184 -7.63 -3.25 -7.84
CA THR A 184 -8.61 -2.19 -8.15
C THR A 184 -9.13 -1.51 -6.88
N ASP A 185 -9.56 -2.29 -5.89
CA ASP A 185 -10.14 -1.76 -4.67
C ASP A 185 -9.07 -1.04 -3.81
N TYR A 186 -7.85 -1.58 -3.75
CA TYR A 186 -6.70 -0.93 -3.12
C TYR A 186 -6.46 0.47 -3.71
N LEU A 187 -6.38 0.57 -5.04
CA LEU A 187 -6.10 1.84 -5.73
C LEU A 187 -7.26 2.85 -5.61
N ASN A 188 -8.50 2.38 -5.41
CA ASN A 188 -9.67 3.23 -5.29
C ASN A 188 -9.97 3.67 -3.85
N TYR A 189 -9.74 2.79 -2.86
CA TYR A 189 -10.17 3.04 -1.49
C TYR A 189 -9.01 3.25 -0.50
N ILE A 190 -7.77 2.94 -0.90
CA ILE A 190 -6.57 3.12 -0.08
C ILE A 190 -5.49 3.86 -0.90
N PRO A 191 -5.77 5.05 -1.47
CA PRO A 191 -4.84 5.71 -2.37
C PRO A 191 -3.61 6.26 -1.67
N GLU A 192 -2.56 6.46 -2.48
CA GLU A 192 -1.25 7.00 -2.11
C GLU A 192 -0.52 6.22 -1.01
N LEU A 193 -1.02 5.04 -0.63
CA LEU A 193 -0.33 4.20 0.33
C LEU A 193 0.96 3.62 -0.25
N GLY A 194 0.93 3.13 -1.49
CA GLY A 194 2.10 2.58 -2.18
C GLY A 194 2.82 3.63 -3.00
N SER A 195 3.95 4.15 -2.52
CA SER A 195 4.75 5.11 -3.28
C SER A 195 5.66 4.45 -4.32
N GLU A 196 6.16 3.26 -3.99
CA GLU A 196 7.05 2.46 -4.85
C GLU A 196 6.63 0.99 -4.78
N LEU A 197 6.42 0.38 -5.96
CA LEU A 197 6.25 -1.05 -6.15
C LEU A 197 7.50 -1.58 -6.87
N ILE A 198 8.26 -2.44 -6.20
CA ILE A 198 9.45 -3.09 -6.72
C ILE A 198 9.15 -4.56 -6.96
N LEU A 199 9.14 -4.98 -8.23
CA LEU A 199 9.01 -6.37 -8.61
C LEU A 199 10.41 -6.95 -8.84
N VAL A 200 10.77 -8.03 -8.13
CA VAL A 200 12.08 -8.70 -8.29
C VAL A 200 11.90 -10.14 -8.78
N ASN A 201 12.97 -10.71 -9.34
CA ASN A 201 12.95 -12.03 -9.98
C ASN A 201 11.88 -12.18 -11.06
N CYS A 202 11.58 -11.10 -11.77
CA CYS A 202 10.64 -11.14 -12.89
C CYS A 202 11.28 -11.89 -14.07
N ASN A 203 10.77 -13.08 -14.37
CA ASN A 203 11.14 -13.84 -15.55
C ASN A 203 10.14 -13.63 -16.69
N GLY A 204 10.46 -14.10 -17.90
CA GLY A 204 9.63 -13.90 -19.08
C GLY A 204 8.21 -14.48 -18.98
N ILE A 205 7.99 -15.49 -18.13
CA ILE A 205 6.67 -16.15 -17.96
C ILE A 205 5.68 -15.21 -17.25
N ILE A 206 6.16 -14.28 -16.43
CA ILE A 206 5.31 -13.42 -15.58
C ILE A 206 4.94 -12.11 -16.28
N LEU A 207 5.74 -11.67 -17.26
CA LEU A 207 5.52 -10.42 -17.99
C LEU A 207 4.11 -10.26 -18.57
N PRO A 208 3.47 -11.28 -19.19
CA PRO A 208 2.10 -11.14 -19.68
C PRO A 208 1.09 -10.78 -18.58
N ILE A 209 1.26 -11.33 -17.38
CA ILE A 209 0.38 -11.04 -16.24
C ILE A 209 0.61 -9.62 -15.71
N ILE A 210 1.87 -9.18 -15.62
CA ILE A 210 2.17 -7.79 -15.23
C ILE A 210 1.51 -6.83 -16.23
N ASN A 211 1.68 -7.10 -17.53
CA ASN A 211 1.13 -6.26 -18.59
C ASN A 211 -0.40 -6.15 -18.56
N MET A 212 -1.10 -7.20 -18.12
CA MET A 212 -2.55 -7.19 -17.95
C MET A 212 -3.03 -6.16 -16.92
N PHE A 213 -2.18 -5.79 -15.95
CA PHE A 213 -2.52 -4.84 -14.89
C PHE A 213 -1.96 -3.43 -15.09
N ASN A 214 -1.16 -3.19 -16.14
CA ASN A 214 -0.55 -1.88 -16.38
C ASN A 214 -1.58 -0.74 -16.44
N SER A 215 -2.73 -0.96 -17.07
CA SER A 215 -3.78 0.07 -17.19
C SER A 215 -4.40 0.48 -15.86
N LEU A 216 -4.31 -0.35 -14.81
CA LEU A 216 -4.76 0.04 -13.47
C LEU A 216 -3.81 1.06 -12.82
N MET A 217 -2.54 1.06 -13.22
CA MET A 217 -1.51 1.97 -12.71
C MET A 217 -1.45 3.29 -13.47
N GLU A 218 -2.11 3.39 -14.63
CA GLU A 218 -2.16 4.63 -15.41
C GLU A 218 -2.79 5.77 -14.59
N GLY A 219 -2.12 6.92 -14.58
CA GLY A 219 -2.55 8.10 -13.82
C GLY A 219 -2.37 8.00 -12.30
N ARG A 220 -1.76 6.92 -11.78
CA ARG A 220 -1.40 6.78 -10.36
C ARG A 220 0.00 7.32 -10.10
N HIS A 221 0.24 7.85 -8.91
CA HIS A 221 1.56 8.37 -8.52
C HIS A 221 2.53 7.25 -8.07
N THR A 222 2.05 6.03 -7.86
CA THR A 222 2.87 4.88 -7.52
C THR A 222 3.88 4.58 -8.63
N SER A 223 5.17 4.69 -8.30
CA SER A 223 6.24 4.24 -9.18
C SER A 223 6.30 2.71 -9.23
N VAL A 224 6.46 2.13 -10.42
CA VAL A 224 6.61 0.68 -10.61
C VAL A 224 7.98 0.40 -11.23
N THR A 225 8.81 -0.37 -10.53
CA THR A 225 10.14 -0.78 -11.00
C THR A 225 10.21 -2.29 -11.11
N ILE A 226 10.68 -2.79 -12.25
CA ILE A 226 10.76 -4.24 -12.53
C ILE A 226 12.23 -4.63 -12.70
N TYR A 227 12.67 -5.56 -11.86
CA TYR A 227 13.97 -6.21 -11.95
C TYR A 227 13.82 -7.65 -12.44
N GLY A 228 14.72 -8.06 -13.33
CA GLY A 228 14.84 -9.44 -13.79
C GLY A 228 15.40 -10.39 -12.71
N THR A 229 15.92 -11.53 -13.14
CA THR A 229 16.42 -12.61 -12.25
C THR A 229 17.84 -12.39 -11.72
N ASN A 230 18.49 -11.25 -12.00
CA ASN A 230 19.82 -10.96 -11.47
C ASN A 230 19.73 -10.55 -10.00
N GLU A 231 19.83 -11.55 -9.11
CA GLU A 231 19.74 -11.38 -7.66
C GLU A 231 20.69 -10.35 -7.10
N LYS A 232 21.95 -10.35 -7.55
CA LYS A 232 22.94 -9.40 -7.07
C LYS A 232 22.48 -7.96 -7.32
N LYS A 233 22.01 -7.66 -8.53
CA LYS A 233 21.59 -6.32 -8.92
C LYS A 233 20.39 -5.83 -8.11
N TRP A 234 19.34 -6.64 -7.98
CA TRP A 234 18.15 -6.16 -7.27
C TRP A 234 18.34 -6.14 -5.75
N LYS A 235 19.14 -7.06 -5.17
CA LYS A 235 19.51 -7.01 -3.74
C LYS A 235 20.32 -5.75 -3.41
N GLU A 236 21.27 -5.37 -4.26
CA GLU A 236 22.03 -4.12 -4.11
C GLU A 236 21.10 -2.89 -4.08
N VAL A 237 20.07 -2.87 -4.93
CA VAL A 237 19.06 -1.80 -4.91
C VAL A 237 18.29 -1.80 -3.59
N LEU A 238 17.82 -2.94 -3.11
CA LEU A 238 17.08 -3.02 -1.84
C LEU A 238 17.93 -2.56 -0.65
N LEU A 239 19.22 -2.91 -0.62
CA LEU A 239 20.18 -2.47 0.40
C LEU A 239 20.52 -0.98 0.34
N GLN A 240 20.23 -0.30 -0.77
CA GLN A 240 20.25 1.16 -0.83
C GLN A 240 19.00 1.76 -0.17
N ARG A 241 17.86 1.07 -0.20
CA ARG A 241 16.59 1.54 0.41
C ARG A 241 16.54 1.31 1.92
N ALA A 242 16.96 0.14 2.39
CA ALA A 242 16.81 -0.29 3.78
C ALA A 242 18.10 -0.92 4.30
N ASP A 243 18.31 -0.86 5.61
CA ASP A 243 19.45 -1.51 6.25
C ASP A 243 19.25 -3.04 6.29
N PRO A 244 20.34 -3.84 6.36
CA PRO A 244 20.23 -5.30 6.28
C PRO A 244 19.32 -5.92 7.35
N ASP A 245 19.30 -5.37 8.56
CA ASP A 245 18.46 -5.81 9.68
C ASP A 245 16.97 -5.45 9.51
N GLN A 246 16.63 -4.66 8.49
CA GLN A 246 15.26 -4.33 8.13
C GLN A 246 14.72 -5.19 6.98
N LEU A 247 15.57 -6.00 6.35
CA LEU A 247 15.22 -6.83 5.20
C LEU A 247 15.40 -8.32 5.49
N PRO A 248 14.59 -9.20 4.88
CA PRO A 248 14.83 -10.64 4.98
C PRO A 248 16.11 -11.08 4.26
N GLU A 249 16.71 -12.19 4.70
CA GLU A 249 17.85 -12.84 4.03
C GLU A 249 17.58 -13.12 2.54
N SER A 250 16.36 -13.57 2.21
CA SER A 250 15.92 -13.79 0.83
C SER A 250 15.96 -12.52 -0.02
N PHE A 251 15.81 -11.34 0.59
CA PHE A 251 15.85 -10.02 -0.05
C PHE A 251 17.21 -9.32 0.10
N GLY A 252 18.23 -10.01 0.63
CA GLY A 252 19.60 -9.48 0.80
C GLY A 252 19.92 -8.91 2.17
N GLY A 253 18.99 -8.97 3.13
CA GLY A 253 19.20 -8.55 4.51
C GLY A 253 19.67 -9.68 5.44
N THR A 254 19.32 -9.57 6.72
CA THR A 254 19.73 -10.50 7.79
C THR A 254 18.57 -11.03 8.63
N VAL A 255 17.32 -10.64 8.31
CA VAL A 255 16.14 -11.12 9.05
C VAL A 255 15.65 -12.45 8.49
N LYS A 256 15.22 -13.37 9.35
CA LYS A 256 14.53 -14.57 8.90
C LYS A 256 13.10 -14.24 8.52
N MET A 257 12.73 -14.57 7.28
CA MET A 257 11.35 -14.46 6.83
C MET A 257 10.47 -15.48 7.56
N ALA A 258 9.29 -15.06 8.01
CA ALA A 258 8.32 -15.92 8.65
C ALA A 258 6.96 -15.80 7.94
N PRO A 259 6.08 -16.81 8.07
CA PRO A 259 4.68 -16.66 7.69
C PRO A 259 4.07 -15.47 8.43
N TYR A 260 3.16 -14.76 7.77
CA TYR A 260 2.38 -13.73 8.44
C TYR A 260 1.65 -14.34 9.64
N ARG A 261 1.63 -13.64 10.78
CA ARG A 261 0.93 -14.06 12.00
C ARG A 261 -0.26 -13.16 12.24
#